data_AF-N4UZS1-F1
#
_entry.id   AF-N4UZS1-F1
#
_cell.length_a   1.000
_cell.length_b   1.000
_cell.length_c   1.000
_cell.angle_alpha   90.00
_cell.angle_beta   90.00
_cell.angle_gamma   90.00
#
_symmetry.space_group_name_H-M   'P 1'
#
loop_
_entity.id
_entity.type
_entity.pdbx_description
1 polymer ?
#
loop_
_entity_poly.entity_id
_entity_poly.type
_entity_poly.pdbx_seq_one_letter_code
_entity_poly.pdbx_strand_id
1 'polypeptide(L)'
;MALVKRIDLRIALREYDCKECDRKEDPATIKYNNAIFTKAMTTLLQTLSQWKPASGEAAEGIELRIKPMSSSDSQHEYPSNPQLPISRPYTESHKQAFRNRQISSSGACTRMLGSVLQMDSEVWDSIAKVPVVTSFSISCLSYRALAASTAERLMSCLNRLEEVIYEYWEFIDPAPSATVDRQARADGAKGLLRCLPSSVRSLTVWRSHLFIQGTDPDLILKTFPDLSAAALEASYDRKNVAFSFNIWADAFFGGHLRKPDEPDGFGRRRQWKDLERLALNFDNTIRAHEPAIHDNPKVLGSFLANVARAIEDMPSLRLMEIWAHSGPHCLIRYEVSDSETKLTIVAEFDVELSKAVLKAWRRVADKHTRASLVWEVKRRGDQEDEGDHEEEGDHEEEGDHEEEGDHEEEGDHGDESDHEDEGFLDFPLNFMNNLKLGKLIFPTLAELQ
;
A
#
# COMPACT_ATOMS: atom_id res chain seq x y z
N MET A 1 0.26 15.27 -31.93
CA MET A 1 0.20 13.90 -31.39
C MET A 1 1.43 13.68 -30.52
N ALA A 2 1.28 13.60 -29.20
CA ALA A 2 2.32 12.99 -28.38
C ALA A 2 2.19 11.48 -28.55
N LEU A 3 3.11 10.86 -29.31
CA LEU A 3 3.08 9.41 -29.58
C LEU A 3 3.42 8.58 -28.33
N VAL A 4 4.05 9.20 -27.33
CA VAL A 4 4.51 8.54 -26.11
C VAL A 4 3.52 8.83 -24.98
N LYS A 5 2.83 7.79 -24.50
CA LYS A 5 1.93 7.88 -23.34
C LYS A 5 2.59 7.46 -22.03
N ARG A 6 3.58 6.55 -22.10
CA ARG A 6 4.25 5.95 -20.95
C ARG A 6 5.73 5.75 -21.21
N ILE A 7 6.54 6.02 -20.19
CA ILE A 7 7.97 5.72 -20.14
C ILE A 7 8.23 4.86 -18.90
N ASP A 8 8.65 3.62 -19.12
CA ASP A 8 9.14 2.72 -18.08
C ASP A 8 10.67 2.76 -18.03
N LEU A 9 11.24 3.53 -17.10
CA LEU A 9 12.68 3.60 -16.87
C LEU A 9 13.13 2.47 -15.92
N ARG A 10 13.76 1.45 -16.47
CA ARG A 10 14.45 0.40 -15.68
C ARG A 10 15.91 0.81 -15.47
N ILE A 11 16.34 0.86 -14.22
CA ILE A 11 17.71 1.25 -13.85
C ILE A 11 18.39 0.02 -13.25
N ALA A 12 19.32 -0.57 -14.01
CA ALA A 12 20.07 -1.74 -13.57
C ALA A 12 21.12 -1.34 -12.52
N LEU A 13 20.87 -1.71 -11.27
CA LEU A 13 21.80 -1.53 -10.16
C LEU A 13 22.84 -2.65 -10.12
N ARG A 14 23.88 -2.49 -9.29
CA ARG A 14 24.96 -3.47 -9.16
C ARG A 14 24.43 -4.85 -8.77
N GLU A 15 24.85 -5.86 -9.52
CA GLU A 15 24.63 -7.27 -9.20
C GLU A 15 25.45 -7.70 -7.99
N TYR A 16 24.98 -8.73 -7.31
CA TYR A 16 25.64 -9.34 -6.17
C TYR A 16 25.46 -10.86 -6.16
N ASP A 17 26.44 -11.55 -5.58
CA ASP A 17 26.44 -13.01 -5.46
C ASP A 17 26.11 -13.45 -4.03
N CYS A 18 26.05 -14.77 -3.81
CA CYS A 18 25.70 -15.32 -2.51
C CYS A 18 26.73 -15.03 -1.39
N LYS A 19 27.93 -14.51 -1.70
CA LYS A 19 28.95 -14.20 -0.68
C LYS A 19 28.65 -12.90 0.06
N GLU A 20 27.83 -12.05 -0.53
CA GLU A 20 27.41 -10.76 0.03
C GLU A 20 25.88 -10.56 0.02
N CYS A 21 25.12 -11.59 -0.37
CA CYS A 21 23.67 -11.53 -0.47
C CYS A 21 22.95 -11.34 0.86
N ASP A 22 23.62 -11.57 1.99
CA ASP A 22 23.13 -11.32 3.35
C ASP A 22 23.84 -10.16 4.05
N ARG A 23 24.52 -9.30 3.28
CA ARG A 23 25.24 -8.16 3.82
C ARG A 23 24.63 -6.88 3.28
N LYS A 24 24.52 -5.88 4.15
CA LYS A 24 24.20 -4.52 3.73
C LYS A 24 25.14 -4.08 2.62
N GLU A 25 24.62 -3.30 1.66
CA GLU A 25 25.45 -2.68 0.62
C GLU A 25 26.64 -1.94 1.26
N ASP A 26 27.85 -2.26 0.81
CA ASP A 26 29.04 -1.53 1.23
C ASP A 26 29.05 -0.10 0.64
N PRO A 27 29.85 0.83 1.21
CA PRO A 27 29.89 2.21 0.71
C PRO A 27 30.27 2.36 -0.77
N ALA A 28 31.07 1.46 -1.33
CA ALA A 28 31.44 1.51 -2.74
C ALA A 28 30.26 1.11 -3.63
N THR A 29 29.48 0.11 -3.22
CA THR A 29 28.24 -0.32 -3.87
C THR A 29 27.17 0.75 -3.81
N ILE A 30 26.98 1.40 -2.64
CA ILE A 30 26.05 2.53 -2.50
C ILE A 30 26.43 3.67 -3.46
N LYS A 31 27.71 4.08 -3.44
CA LYS A 31 28.23 5.14 -4.33
C LYS A 31 28.01 4.79 -5.80
N TYR A 32 28.29 3.54 -6.20
CA TYR A 32 28.11 3.08 -7.57
C TYR A 32 26.63 3.10 -7.99
N ASN A 33 25.73 2.58 -7.15
CA ASN A 33 24.30 2.57 -7.41
C ASN A 33 23.73 3.99 -7.54
N ASN A 34 24.13 4.91 -6.65
CA ASN A 34 23.75 6.33 -6.72
C ASN A 34 24.29 7.01 -7.98
N ALA A 35 25.51 6.69 -8.43
CA ALA A 35 26.06 7.24 -9.67
C ALA A 35 25.28 6.77 -10.91
N ILE A 36 24.92 5.48 -10.98
CA ILE A 36 24.07 4.94 -12.06
C ILE A 36 22.70 5.62 -12.04
N PHE A 37 22.08 5.68 -10.87
CA PHE A 37 20.76 6.29 -10.69
C PHE A 37 20.78 7.77 -11.11
N THR A 38 21.77 8.52 -10.63
CA THR A 38 21.98 9.93 -10.99
C THR A 38 22.13 10.11 -12.49
N LYS A 39 22.99 9.32 -13.14
CA LYS A 39 23.22 9.41 -14.59
C LYS A 39 21.94 9.13 -15.38
N ALA A 40 21.22 8.06 -15.05
CA ALA A 40 19.99 7.66 -15.73
C ALA A 40 18.89 8.73 -15.58
N MET A 41 18.64 9.17 -14.34
CA MET A 41 17.62 10.16 -14.04
C MET A 41 17.94 11.53 -14.65
N THR A 42 19.19 11.99 -14.55
CA THR A 42 19.61 13.28 -15.13
C THR A 42 19.42 13.27 -16.64
N THR A 43 19.89 12.22 -17.32
CA THR A 43 19.75 12.09 -18.78
C THR A 43 18.28 12.10 -19.20
N LEU A 44 17.43 11.35 -18.49
CA LEU A 44 15.99 11.30 -18.79
C LEU A 44 15.32 12.66 -18.54
N LEU A 45 15.50 13.24 -17.37
CA LEU A 45 14.85 14.51 -17.00
C LEU A 45 15.30 15.66 -17.90
N GLN A 46 16.60 15.75 -18.24
CA GLN A 46 17.09 16.73 -19.21
C GLN A 46 16.47 16.52 -20.59
N THR A 47 16.33 15.28 -21.05
CA THR A 47 15.68 14.98 -22.33
C THR A 47 14.20 15.40 -22.32
N LEU A 48 13.45 14.99 -21.30
CA LEU A 48 12.03 15.32 -21.17
C LEU A 48 11.77 16.81 -20.93
N SER A 49 12.72 17.55 -20.34
CA SER A 49 12.61 19.00 -20.16
C SER A 49 12.58 19.77 -21.48
N GLN A 50 13.16 19.20 -22.55
CA GLN A 50 13.17 19.80 -23.89
C GLN A 50 11.86 19.55 -24.65
N TRP A 51 11.04 18.61 -24.17
CA TRP A 51 9.79 18.25 -24.84
C TRP A 51 8.73 19.30 -24.52
N LYS A 52 7.98 19.71 -25.54
CA LYS A 52 6.86 20.62 -25.37
C LYS A 52 5.59 19.80 -25.13
N PRO A 53 4.74 20.19 -24.16
CA PRO A 53 3.39 19.66 -24.07
C PRO A 53 2.69 19.82 -25.41
N ALA A 54 1.82 18.86 -25.77
CA ALA A 54 0.94 19.06 -26.91
C ALA A 54 0.12 20.36 -26.70
N SER A 55 -0.14 21.11 -27.77
CA SER A 55 -0.95 22.33 -27.69
C SER A 55 -2.43 21.96 -27.67
N GLY A 56 -3.20 22.51 -26.73
CA GLY A 56 -4.65 22.34 -26.60
C GLY A 56 -5.09 21.86 -25.21
N GLU A 57 -6.38 21.97 -24.92
CA GLU A 57 -6.99 21.58 -23.63
C GLU A 57 -6.96 20.07 -23.36
N ALA A 58 -6.71 19.25 -24.40
CA ALA A 58 -6.65 17.79 -24.33
C ALA A 58 -5.23 17.22 -24.44
N ALA A 59 -4.20 17.98 -24.07
CA ALA A 59 -2.82 17.52 -24.14
C ALA A 59 -2.53 16.44 -23.08
N GLU A 60 -2.82 15.18 -23.43
CA GLU A 60 -2.41 14.00 -22.66
C GLU A 60 -0.92 14.11 -22.31
N GLY A 61 -0.61 14.04 -21.01
CA GLY A 61 0.76 14.00 -20.53
C GLY A 61 1.34 12.59 -20.53
N ILE A 62 2.57 12.47 -20.05
CA ILE A 62 3.33 11.23 -19.99
C ILE A 62 3.27 10.65 -18.59
N GLU A 63 3.03 9.35 -18.51
CA GLU A 63 3.27 8.54 -17.32
C GLU A 63 4.74 8.13 -17.25
N LEU A 64 5.44 8.53 -16.19
CA LEU A 64 6.81 8.13 -15.90
C LEU A 64 6.82 7.10 -14.76
N ARG A 65 7.29 5.88 -15.07
CA ARG A 65 7.52 4.82 -14.08
C ARG A 65 9.01 4.59 -13.90
N ILE A 66 9.50 4.59 -12.67
CA ILE A 66 10.90 4.28 -12.36
C ILE A 66 10.98 2.93 -11.63
N LYS A 67 11.86 2.06 -12.12
CA LYS A 67 12.10 0.71 -11.57
C LYS A 67 13.61 0.48 -11.42
N PRO A 68 14.24 1.06 -10.39
CA PRO A 68 15.63 0.74 -10.06
C PRO A 68 15.70 -0.64 -9.40
N MET A 69 16.47 -1.57 -9.95
CA MET A 69 16.57 -2.92 -9.43
C MET A 69 17.92 -3.55 -9.79
N SER A 70 18.43 -4.41 -8.91
CA SER A 70 19.50 -5.34 -9.26
C SER A 70 18.89 -6.60 -9.88
N SER A 71 19.55 -7.18 -10.89
CA SER A 71 19.10 -8.47 -11.44
C SER A 71 19.14 -9.57 -10.35
N SER A 72 20.08 -9.45 -9.41
CA SER A 72 20.25 -10.30 -8.25
C SER A 72 19.08 -10.24 -7.27
N ASP A 73 18.32 -9.14 -7.18
CA ASP A 73 17.18 -9.02 -6.25
C ASP A 73 16.15 -10.14 -6.51
N SER A 74 15.95 -10.50 -7.78
CA SER A 74 15.03 -11.58 -8.20
C SER A 74 15.62 -13.00 -8.18
N GLN A 75 16.94 -13.13 -7.96
CA GLN A 75 17.64 -14.41 -7.95
C GLN A 75 17.77 -15.00 -6.55
N HIS A 76 17.57 -14.16 -5.53
CA HIS A 76 17.66 -14.53 -4.12
C HIS A 76 16.23 -14.54 -3.57
N GLU A 77 15.49 -15.60 -3.87
CA GLU A 77 14.15 -15.79 -3.34
C GLU A 77 14.25 -16.08 -1.84
N TYR A 78 13.59 -15.25 -1.02
CA TYR A 78 13.62 -15.37 0.43
C TYR A 78 12.42 -16.18 0.90
N PRO A 79 12.60 -17.38 1.47
CA PRO A 79 11.52 -18.32 1.76
C PRO A 79 10.49 -17.83 2.80
N SER A 80 10.64 -16.63 3.36
CA SER A 80 9.76 -16.08 4.38
C SER A 80 8.64 -15.17 3.85
N ASN A 81 8.46 -15.02 2.52
CA ASN A 81 7.34 -14.23 2.00
C ASN A 81 6.56 -14.95 0.88
N PRO A 82 5.55 -15.76 1.23
CA PRO A 82 4.64 -16.39 0.27
C PRO A 82 3.85 -15.39 -0.61
N GLN A 83 3.84 -14.09 -0.31
CA GLN A 83 3.09 -13.09 -1.06
C GLN A 83 3.78 -12.53 -2.33
N LEU A 84 4.96 -13.04 -2.71
CA LEU A 84 5.65 -12.59 -3.92
C LEU A 84 5.45 -13.62 -5.04
N PRO A 85 4.63 -13.31 -6.07
CA PRO A 85 4.35 -14.23 -7.16
C PRO A 85 5.50 -14.20 -8.16
N ILE A 86 6.64 -14.82 -7.84
CA ILE A 86 7.73 -14.99 -8.79
C ILE A 86 8.33 -16.39 -8.64
N SER A 87 7.76 -17.35 -9.37
CA SER A 87 8.35 -18.68 -9.56
C SER A 87 9.61 -18.57 -10.43
N ARG A 88 10.78 -18.40 -9.82
CA ARG A 88 12.04 -18.75 -10.50
C ARG A 88 12.73 -19.84 -9.70
N PRO A 89 13.07 -20.99 -10.33
CA PRO A 89 13.71 -22.07 -9.62
C PRO A 89 15.04 -21.58 -9.04
N TYR A 90 15.13 -21.62 -7.71
CA TYR A 90 16.36 -21.42 -6.96
C TYR A 90 17.55 -22.12 -7.62
N THR A 91 18.73 -21.52 -7.55
CA THR A 91 19.95 -22.34 -7.68
C THR A 91 20.01 -23.26 -6.46
N GLU A 92 20.19 -24.56 -6.65
CA GLU A 92 20.24 -25.53 -5.54
C GLU A 92 21.34 -25.17 -4.52
N SER A 93 22.39 -24.48 -4.97
CA SER A 93 23.43 -23.88 -4.13
C SER A 93 22.91 -22.83 -3.13
N HIS A 94 21.92 -22.02 -3.53
CA HIS A 94 21.34 -20.99 -2.66
C HIS A 94 20.44 -21.60 -1.59
N LYS A 95 19.61 -22.59 -1.98
CA LYS A 95 18.82 -23.41 -1.05
C LYS A 95 19.73 -24.09 -0.03
N GLN A 96 20.84 -24.67 -0.47
CA GLN A 96 21.76 -25.36 0.43
C GLN A 96 22.46 -24.39 1.40
N ALA A 97 22.87 -23.20 0.96
CA ALA A 97 23.46 -22.18 1.84
C ALA A 97 22.46 -21.68 2.90
N PHE A 98 21.20 -21.49 2.52
CA PHE A 98 20.11 -21.18 3.46
C PHE A 98 19.86 -22.32 4.45
N ARG A 99 19.71 -23.57 3.98
CA ARG A 99 19.53 -24.76 4.83
C ARG A 99 20.67 -24.93 5.84
N ASN A 100 21.90 -24.60 5.42
CA ASN A 100 23.07 -24.65 6.27
C ASN A 100 23.21 -23.43 7.22
N ARG A 101 22.23 -22.50 7.26
CA ARG A 101 22.26 -21.25 8.03
C ARG A 101 23.48 -20.37 7.75
N GLN A 102 24.00 -20.41 6.53
CA GLN A 102 25.14 -19.59 6.12
C GLN A 102 24.74 -18.17 5.69
N ILE A 103 23.43 -17.92 5.56
CA ILE A 103 22.84 -16.67 5.07
C ILE A 103 21.83 -16.19 6.11
N SER A 104 21.97 -14.96 6.58
CA SER A 104 20.96 -14.32 7.44
C SER A 104 19.77 -13.82 6.63
N SER A 105 18.55 -14.24 6.95
CA SER A 105 17.32 -13.69 6.32
C SER A 105 17.22 -12.17 6.49
N SER A 106 17.62 -11.64 7.65
CA SER A 106 17.66 -10.20 7.91
C SER A 106 18.67 -9.48 7.05
N GLY A 107 19.88 -10.04 6.99
CA GLY A 107 20.94 -9.52 6.16
C GLY A 107 20.54 -9.51 4.69
N ALA A 108 19.78 -10.50 4.26
CA ALA A 108 19.40 -10.68 2.88
C ALA A 108 18.22 -9.79 2.45
N CYS A 109 17.20 -9.65 3.30
CA CYS A 109 16.20 -8.58 3.15
C CYS A 109 16.86 -7.19 3.11
N THR A 110 17.83 -6.93 3.99
CA THR A 110 18.57 -5.66 4.00
C THR A 110 19.33 -5.43 2.69
N ARG A 111 19.99 -6.47 2.15
CA ARG A 111 20.67 -6.39 0.86
C ARG A 111 19.70 -6.12 -0.29
N MET A 112 18.60 -6.86 -0.35
CA MET A 112 17.58 -6.72 -1.39
C MET A 112 16.89 -5.37 -1.33
N LEU A 113 16.63 -4.80 -0.15
CA LEU A 113 16.08 -3.45 -0.06
C LEU A 113 17.11 -2.38 -0.41
N GLY A 114 18.38 -2.62 -0.07
CA GLY A 114 19.49 -1.70 -0.30
C GLY A 114 19.35 -0.36 0.44
N SER A 115 20.28 0.54 0.15
CA SER A 115 20.22 1.92 0.64
C SER A 115 19.21 2.75 -0.17
N VAL A 116 18.72 3.85 0.42
CA VAL A 116 17.90 4.81 -0.32
C VAL A 116 18.71 5.42 -1.47
N LEU A 117 18.07 5.57 -2.63
CA LEU A 117 18.69 6.12 -3.83
C LEU A 117 18.77 7.63 -3.74
N GLN A 118 19.98 8.14 -3.88
CA GLN A 118 20.27 9.56 -3.81
C GLN A 118 20.88 10.03 -5.12
N MET A 119 20.32 11.11 -5.67
CA MET A 119 20.96 11.86 -6.76
C MET A 119 21.97 12.87 -6.23
N ASP A 120 23.07 13.05 -6.95
CA ASP A 120 24.07 14.07 -6.63
C ASP A 120 23.43 15.47 -6.58
N SER A 121 23.78 16.27 -5.56
CA SER A 121 23.13 17.56 -5.34
C SER A 121 23.41 18.57 -6.46
N GLU A 122 24.60 18.48 -7.07
CA GLU A 122 25.08 19.39 -8.12
C GLU A 122 24.32 19.22 -9.43
N VAL A 123 23.78 18.03 -9.73
CA VAL A 123 23.10 17.80 -11.02
C VAL A 123 21.77 18.51 -11.13
N TRP A 124 21.09 18.75 -10.01
CA TRP A 124 19.76 19.32 -9.99
C TRP A 124 19.71 20.77 -10.49
N ASP A 125 20.78 21.54 -10.28
CA ASP A 125 20.86 22.92 -10.74
C ASP A 125 20.85 23.02 -12.27
N SER A 126 21.19 21.91 -12.96
CA SER A 126 21.14 21.79 -14.42
C SER A 126 19.80 21.27 -14.96
N ILE A 127 18.90 20.76 -14.10
CA ILE A 127 17.65 20.13 -14.53
C ILE A 127 16.55 21.19 -14.59
N ALA A 128 16.15 21.54 -15.80
CA ALA A 128 14.99 22.40 -16.03
C ALA A 128 13.67 21.70 -15.66
N LYS A 129 12.58 22.47 -15.56
CA LYS A 129 11.24 21.92 -15.34
C LYS A 129 10.86 20.93 -16.44
N VAL A 130 10.12 19.87 -16.08
CA VAL A 130 9.70 18.81 -16.98
C VAL A 130 8.17 18.84 -17.13
N PRO A 131 7.63 19.67 -18.05
CA PRO A 131 6.20 19.95 -18.13
C PRO A 131 5.38 18.85 -18.83
N VAL A 132 6.04 17.84 -19.40
CA VAL A 132 5.37 16.77 -20.16
C VAL A 132 4.94 15.59 -19.30
N VAL A 133 5.47 15.47 -18.08
CA VAL A 133 5.12 14.37 -17.16
C VAL A 133 3.92 14.78 -16.31
N THR A 134 2.85 13.98 -16.35
CA THR A 134 1.61 14.20 -15.59
C THR A 134 1.30 13.08 -14.61
N SER A 135 1.92 11.90 -14.77
CA SER A 135 1.82 10.81 -13.79
C SER A 135 3.21 10.28 -13.46
N PHE A 136 3.47 10.05 -12.18
CA PHE A 136 4.75 9.56 -11.67
C PHE A 136 4.52 8.36 -10.78
N SER A 137 5.28 7.29 -11.00
CA SER A 137 5.25 6.14 -10.11
C SER A 137 6.60 5.49 -9.84
N ILE A 138 6.76 5.04 -8.60
CA ILE A 138 7.76 4.06 -8.17
C ILE A 138 7.00 2.89 -7.59
N SER A 139 7.27 1.70 -8.11
CA SER A 139 6.60 0.48 -7.66
C SER A 139 7.40 -0.23 -6.57
N CYS A 140 6.70 -0.91 -5.67
CA CYS A 140 7.30 -1.76 -4.65
C CYS A 140 8.19 -2.84 -5.27
N LEU A 141 7.88 -3.32 -6.49
CA LEU A 141 8.71 -4.29 -7.19
C LEU A 141 10.16 -3.83 -7.46
N SER A 142 10.49 -2.56 -7.19
CA SER A 142 11.86 -2.04 -7.25
C SER A 142 12.68 -2.26 -5.97
N TYR A 143 12.06 -2.57 -4.83
CA TYR A 143 12.68 -2.70 -3.48
C TYR A 143 13.41 -1.44 -2.93
N ARG A 144 13.82 -0.53 -3.80
CA ARG A 144 14.55 0.70 -3.50
C ARG A 144 13.57 1.84 -3.21
N ALA A 145 13.92 2.67 -2.24
CA ALA A 145 13.23 3.93 -1.95
C ALA A 145 14.11 5.12 -2.37
N LEU A 146 13.52 6.30 -2.50
CA LEU A 146 14.26 7.54 -2.72
C LEU A 146 14.72 8.15 -1.39
N ALA A 147 15.90 8.78 -1.41
CA ALA A 147 16.29 9.70 -0.36
C ALA A 147 15.37 10.94 -0.35
N ALA A 148 15.13 11.54 0.83
CA ALA A 148 14.25 12.70 0.99
C ALA A 148 14.57 13.85 0.01
N SER A 149 15.84 14.26 -0.05
CA SER A 149 16.31 15.34 -0.93
C SER A 149 16.08 15.04 -2.42
N THR A 150 16.15 13.76 -2.81
CA THR A 150 15.90 13.33 -4.19
C THR A 150 14.41 13.38 -4.50
N ALA A 151 13.56 12.91 -3.57
CA ALA A 151 12.11 12.97 -3.71
C ALA A 151 11.59 14.43 -3.79
N GLU A 152 12.07 15.30 -2.91
CA GLU A 152 11.71 16.74 -2.87
C GLU A 152 12.04 17.44 -4.20
N ARG A 153 13.27 17.26 -4.68
CA ARG A 153 13.73 17.88 -5.92
C ARG A 153 13.05 17.30 -7.15
N LEU A 154 12.76 16.00 -7.16
CA LEU A 154 12.01 15.36 -8.24
C LEU A 154 10.60 15.94 -8.34
N MET A 155 9.85 16.02 -7.24
CA MET A 155 8.51 16.62 -7.23
C MET A 155 8.54 18.09 -7.66
N SER A 156 9.59 18.81 -7.29
CA SER A 156 9.80 20.20 -7.74
C SER A 156 10.05 20.30 -9.25
N CYS A 157 10.71 19.33 -9.88
CA CYS A 157 11.00 19.33 -11.31
C CYS A 157 9.79 18.95 -12.18
N LEU A 158 8.96 18.01 -11.70
CA LEU A 158 7.76 17.51 -12.38
C LEU A 158 6.56 18.45 -12.14
N ASN A 159 6.61 19.67 -12.68
CA ASN A 159 5.71 20.76 -12.29
C ASN A 159 4.27 20.68 -12.84
N ARG A 160 3.93 19.70 -13.68
CA ARG A 160 2.57 19.45 -14.19
C ARG A 160 2.01 18.11 -13.73
N LEU A 161 2.56 17.57 -12.65
CA LEU A 161 2.16 16.28 -12.10
C LEU A 161 0.73 16.34 -11.60
N GLU A 162 -0.11 15.41 -12.03
CA GLU A 162 -1.51 15.25 -11.65
C GLU A 162 -1.71 14.00 -10.79
N GLU A 163 -0.85 13.00 -10.94
CA GLU A 163 -0.90 11.73 -10.23
C GLU A 163 0.47 11.31 -9.70
N VAL A 164 0.49 10.84 -8.45
CA VAL A 164 1.68 10.29 -7.79
C VAL A 164 1.35 8.95 -7.13
N ILE A 165 2.11 7.92 -7.49
CA ILE A 165 2.06 6.61 -6.84
C ILE A 165 3.45 6.28 -6.31
N TYR A 166 3.61 6.30 -4.99
CA TYR A 166 4.89 6.04 -4.33
C TYR A 166 4.78 4.80 -3.45
N GLU A 167 5.29 3.68 -3.95
CA GLU A 167 5.33 2.40 -3.25
C GLU A 167 6.77 2.12 -2.81
N TYR A 168 6.98 1.83 -1.52
CA TYR A 168 8.30 1.47 -1.02
C TYR A 168 8.22 0.37 0.03
N TRP A 169 9.28 -0.44 0.09
CA TRP A 169 9.42 -1.44 1.14
C TRP A 169 10.12 -0.86 2.35
N GLU A 170 9.70 -1.35 3.51
CA GLU A 170 10.37 -1.15 4.77
C GLU A 170 10.82 -2.49 5.34
N PHE A 171 12.05 -2.52 5.83
CA PHE A 171 12.60 -3.66 6.53
C PHE A 171 12.50 -3.43 8.03
N ILE A 172 11.97 -4.40 8.75
CA ILE A 172 11.80 -4.33 10.19
C ILE A 172 12.77 -5.34 10.81
N ASP A 173 13.91 -4.83 11.25
CA ASP A 173 14.87 -5.57 12.07
C ASP A 173 14.81 -5.02 13.50
N PRO A 174 14.87 -5.86 14.55
CA PRO A 174 15.13 -5.40 15.90
C PRO A 174 16.50 -4.72 16.08
N ALA A 175 17.45 -4.91 15.15
CA ALA A 175 18.76 -4.29 15.23
C ALA A 175 18.70 -2.74 15.14
N PRO A 176 19.46 -1.99 15.97
CA PRO A 176 19.49 -0.53 15.94
C PRO A 176 19.79 0.08 14.57
N SER A 177 20.64 -0.59 13.76
CA SER A 177 20.99 -0.13 12.41
C SER A 177 19.80 -0.10 11.45
N ALA A 178 18.82 -1.00 11.61
CA ALA A 178 17.64 -0.98 10.77
C ALA A 178 16.72 0.20 11.06
N THR A 179 16.74 0.75 12.28
CA THR A 179 15.98 1.96 12.62
C THR A 179 16.41 3.15 11.76
N VAL A 180 17.71 3.26 11.43
CA VAL A 180 18.23 4.34 10.58
C VAL A 180 17.75 4.17 9.13
N ASP A 181 17.84 2.97 8.57
CA ASP A 181 17.39 2.69 7.20
C ASP A 181 15.87 2.86 7.06
N ARG A 182 15.13 2.44 8.09
CA ARG A 182 13.69 2.62 8.23
C ARG A 182 13.30 4.10 8.20
N GLN A 183 13.97 4.92 9.01
CA GLN A 183 13.75 6.37 9.06
C GLN A 183 14.08 7.03 7.72
N ALA A 184 15.19 6.65 7.07
CA ALA A 184 15.59 7.22 5.78
C ALA A 184 14.54 6.99 4.68
N ARG A 185 13.88 5.83 4.68
CA ARG A 185 12.80 5.48 3.74
C ARG A 185 11.52 6.29 4.01
N ALA A 186 11.14 6.40 5.28
CA ALA A 186 10.03 7.26 5.71
C ALA A 186 10.31 8.74 5.39
N ASP A 187 11.56 9.19 5.54
CA ASP A 187 11.99 10.54 5.15
C ASP A 187 11.88 10.77 3.64
N GLY A 188 12.16 9.74 2.82
CA GLY A 188 11.88 9.73 1.38
C GLY A 188 10.42 10.05 1.04
N ALA A 189 9.49 9.30 1.65
CA ALA A 189 8.06 9.53 1.48
C ALA A 189 7.63 10.92 2.00
N LYS A 190 8.17 11.35 3.15
CA LYS A 190 7.93 12.67 3.74
C LYS A 190 8.39 13.81 2.82
N GLY A 191 9.58 13.67 2.23
CA GLY A 191 10.12 14.63 1.27
C GLY A 191 9.23 14.77 0.03
N LEU A 192 8.73 13.65 -0.50
CA LEU A 192 7.75 13.64 -1.58
C LEU A 192 6.49 14.43 -1.17
N LEU A 193 5.88 14.08 -0.04
CA LEU A 193 4.60 14.66 0.42
C LEU A 193 4.69 16.17 0.64
N ARG A 194 5.82 16.67 1.16
CA ARG A 194 6.06 18.09 1.44
C ARG A 194 6.26 18.94 0.18
N CYS A 195 6.64 18.34 -0.94
CA CYS A 195 7.00 19.05 -2.16
C CYS A 195 6.10 18.72 -3.36
N LEU A 196 4.93 18.11 -3.12
CA LEU A 196 3.95 17.83 -4.17
C LEU A 196 3.51 19.13 -4.88
N PRO A 197 3.54 19.17 -6.22
CA PRO A 197 2.94 20.26 -6.99
C PRO A 197 1.46 20.42 -6.66
N SER A 198 0.95 21.66 -6.69
CA SER A 198 -0.48 21.94 -6.48
C SER A 198 -1.38 21.37 -7.57
N SER A 199 -0.81 20.96 -8.71
CA SER A 199 -1.53 20.27 -9.79
C SER A 199 -1.87 18.81 -9.45
N VAL A 200 -1.24 18.22 -8.42
CA VAL A 200 -1.47 16.82 -8.05
C VAL A 200 -2.88 16.68 -7.50
N ARG A 201 -3.67 15.82 -8.14
CA ARG A 201 -5.06 15.51 -7.78
C ARG A 201 -5.19 14.11 -7.19
N SER A 202 -4.36 13.18 -7.64
CA SER A 202 -4.34 11.78 -7.19
C SER A 202 -3.02 11.48 -6.48
N LEU A 203 -3.11 10.98 -5.25
CA LEU A 203 -1.96 10.67 -4.42
C LEU A 203 -2.14 9.29 -3.78
N THR A 204 -1.23 8.38 -4.10
CA THR A 204 -1.12 7.06 -3.48
C THR A 204 0.26 6.92 -2.85
N VAL A 205 0.31 6.66 -1.55
CA VAL A 205 1.54 6.29 -0.85
C VAL A 205 1.33 4.95 -0.17
N TRP A 206 2.15 3.98 -0.54
CA TRP A 206 2.06 2.61 -0.06
C TRP A 206 3.38 2.21 0.58
N ARG A 207 3.30 1.75 1.83
CA ARG A 207 4.38 1.03 2.49
C ARG A 207 4.15 -0.47 2.35
N SER A 208 5.20 -1.19 2.06
CA SER A 208 5.23 -2.65 2.18
C SER A 208 6.15 -3.08 3.30
N HIS A 209 5.94 -4.29 3.81
CA HIS A 209 6.75 -4.85 4.89
C HIS A 209 7.33 -6.18 4.45
N LEU A 210 8.64 -6.33 4.63
CA LEU A 210 9.25 -7.67 4.66
C LEU A 210 9.22 -8.15 6.10
N PHE A 211 8.40 -9.16 6.37
CA PHE A 211 8.35 -9.80 7.67
C PHE A 211 9.50 -10.78 7.81
N ILE A 212 10.14 -10.75 8.98
CA ILE A 212 10.97 -11.85 9.45
C ILE A 212 10.29 -12.45 10.67
N GLN A 213 10.21 -13.78 10.68
CA GLN A 213 9.68 -14.53 11.82
C GLN A 213 10.37 -14.07 13.12
N GLY A 214 9.57 -13.69 14.12
CA GLY A 214 10.07 -13.17 15.41
C GLY A 214 10.28 -11.65 15.47
N THR A 215 9.92 -10.91 14.41
CA THR A 215 9.85 -9.44 14.50
C THR A 215 8.73 -9.04 15.45
N ASP A 216 9.06 -8.17 16.41
CA ASP A 216 8.08 -7.60 17.34
C ASP A 216 6.98 -6.86 16.56
N PRO A 217 5.70 -7.30 16.65
CA PRO A 217 4.57 -6.63 16.03
C PRO A 217 4.49 -5.14 16.40
N ASP A 218 4.89 -4.75 17.61
CA ASP A 218 4.84 -3.36 18.07
C ASP A 218 5.80 -2.46 17.28
N LEU A 219 6.92 -3.01 16.79
CA LEU A 219 7.83 -2.26 15.91
C LEU A 219 7.19 -1.93 14.57
N ILE A 220 6.30 -2.80 14.08
CA ILE A 220 5.54 -2.60 12.83
C ILE A 220 4.57 -1.44 12.99
N LEU A 221 3.92 -1.40 14.15
CA LEU A 221 2.88 -0.44 14.52
C LEU A 221 3.42 0.94 14.88
N LYS A 222 4.74 1.07 15.12
CA LYS A 222 5.35 2.37 15.41
C LYS A 222 5.11 3.31 14.24
N THR A 223 4.15 4.21 14.43
CA THR A 223 3.87 5.29 13.50
C THR A 223 5.06 6.23 13.42
N PHE A 224 5.21 6.88 12.28
CA PHE A 224 6.07 8.03 12.12
C PHE A 224 5.16 9.27 12.21
N PRO A 225 5.02 9.92 13.39
CA PRO A 225 4.07 11.02 13.56
C PRO A 225 4.29 12.12 12.51
N ASP A 226 5.56 12.42 12.20
CA ASP A 226 5.94 13.37 11.17
C ASP A 226 5.48 12.98 9.76
N LEU A 227 5.46 11.68 9.44
CA LEU A 227 4.98 11.19 8.15
C LEU A 227 3.46 11.28 8.07
N SER A 228 2.75 10.90 9.14
CA SER A 228 1.29 11.03 9.21
C SER A 228 0.86 12.51 9.12
N ALA A 229 1.58 13.41 9.78
CA ALA A 229 1.35 14.85 9.67
C ALA A 229 1.62 15.37 8.24
N ALA A 230 2.72 14.95 7.61
CA ALA A 230 3.02 15.32 6.23
C ALA A 230 1.96 14.79 5.24
N ALA A 231 1.46 13.58 5.47
CA ALA A 231 0.42 12.97 4.64
C ALA A 231 -0.93 13.66 4.80
N LEU A 232 -1.30 14.00 6.04
CA LEU A 232 -2.48 14.81 6.33
C LEU A 232 -2.40 16.15 5.61
N GLU A 233 -1.30 16.90 5.76
CA GLU A 233 -1.14 18.19 5.09
C GLU A 233 -1.17 18.07 3.56
N ALA A 234 -0.51 17.06 3.01
CA ALA A 234 -0.50 16.79 1.58
C ALA A 234 -1.88 16.41 1.01
N SER A 235 -2.84 16.00 1.85
CA SER A 235 -4.15 15.52 1.43
C SER A 235 -5.20 16.63 1.22
N TYR A 236 -5.06 17.80 1.87
CA TYR A 236 -6.11 18.83 1.89
C TYR A 236 -6.53 19.35 0.51
N ASP A 237 -5.57 19.45 -0.40
CA ASP A 237 -5.76 20.00 -1.74
C ASP A 237 -5.77 18.89 -2.81
N ARG A 238 -6.25 17.69 -2.46
CA ARG A 238 -6.27 16.50 -3.35
C ARG A 238 -7.69 16.00 -3.54
N LYS A 239 -7.91 15.35 -4.69
CA LYS A 239 -9.19 14.76 -5.08
C LYS A 239 -9.27 13.27 -4.74
N ASN A 240 -8.19 12.53 -4.96
CA ASN A 240 -8.09 11.12 -4.61
C ASN A 240 -6.87 10.90 -3.73
N VAL A 241 -7.06 10.31 -2.57
CA VAL A 241 -5.99 10.02 -1.61
C VAL A 241 -6.08 8.58 -1.19
N ALA A 242 -4.97 7.87 -1.28
CA ALA A 242 -4.83 6.53 -0.76
C ALA A 242 -3.52 6.44 0.03
N PHE A 243 -3.63 6.17 1.32
CA PHE A 243 -2.47 5.90 2.16
C PHE A 243 -2.58 4.54 2.79
N SER A 244 -1.49 3.79 2.69
CA SER A 244 -1.48 2.41 3.14
C SER A 244 -0.24 2.09 3.94
N PHE A 245 -0.43 1.31 5.00
CA PHE A 245 0.63 0.74 5.85
C PHE A 245 1.58 1.74 6.56
N ASN A 246 1.26 3.04 6.65
CA ASN A 246 2.11 4.00 7.38
C ASN A 246 1.43 5.27 7.91
N ILE A 247 0.22 5.53 7.43
CA ILE A 247 -0.60 6.65 7.81
C ILE A 247 -1.92 6.03 8.24
N TRP A 248 -1.96 5.64 9.51
CA TRP A 248 -3.15 5.03 10.07
C TRP A 248 -4.30 6.02 10.10
N ALA A 249 -5.51 5.52 9.91
CA ALA A 249 -6.71 6.33 9.96
C ALA A 249 -6.87 7.06 11.30
N ASP A 250 -6.52 6.43 12.44
CA ASP A 250 -6.58 7.08 13.76
C ASP A 250 -5.63 8.28 13.84
N ALA A 251 -4.40 8.15 13.34
CA ALA A 251 -3.43 9.24 13.29
C ALA A 251 -3.85 10.33 12.29
N PHE A 252 -4.39 9.95 11.13
CA PHE A 252 -4.85 10.86 10.09
C PHE A 252 -6.03 11.71 10.56
N PHE A 253 -7.11 11.08 11.02
CA PHE A 253 -8.30 11.78 11.51
C PHE A 253 -8.02 12.46 12.86
N GLY A 254 -7.26 11.81 13.75
CA GLY A 254 -6.84 12.39 15.02
C GLY A 254 -6.05 13.68 14.83
N GLY A 255 -5.08 13.69 13.91
CA GLY A 255 -4.30 14.87 13.56
C GLY A 255 -5.16 16.02 13.06
N HIS A 256 -6.17 15.74 12.23
CA HIS A 256 -7.11 16.75 11.75
C HIS A 256 -8.02 17.31 12.85
N LEU A 257 -8.43 16.47 13.79
CA LEU A 257 -9.35 16.84 14.86
C LEU A 257 -8.67 17.53 16.06
N ARG A 258 -7.33 17.55 16.13
CA ARG A 258 -6.56 18.28 17.15
C ARG A 258 -6.91 19.76 17.16
N LYS A 259 -6.86 20.37 18.34
CA LYS A 259 -7.26 21.77 18.52
C LYS A 259 -6.18 22.73 18.03
N PRO A 260 -6.55 23.91 17.52
CA PRO A 260 -5.60 24.93 17.08
C PRO A 260 -4.69 25.48 18.20
N ASP A 261 -5.14 25.38 19.45
CA ASP A 261 -4.45 25.92 20.62
C ASP A 261 -3.42 24.95 21.23
N GLU A 262 -3.29 23.74 20.67
CA GLU A 262 -2.21 22.82 21.02
C GLU A 262 -0.91 23.29 20.34
N PRO A 263 0.29 22.95 20.86
CA PRO A 263 1.57 23.45 20.35
C PRO A 263 1.80 23.21 18.85
N ASP A 264 1.10 22.22 18.27
CA ASP A 264 1.11 21.85 16.85
C ASP A 264 -0.24 22.10 16.14
N GLY A 265 -1.12 22.89 16.76
CA GLY A 265 -2.49 23.14 16.30
C GLY A 265 -2.56 23.99 15.04
N PHE A 266 -3.08 23.44 13.96
CA PHE A 266 -3.29 24.15 12.70
C PHE A 266 -4.49 25.12 12.82
N GLY A 267 -4.23 26.42 13.05
CA GLY A 267 -5.14 27.59 12.91
C GLY A 267 -6.66 27.32 12.76
N ARG A 268 -7.34 27.94 11.77
CA ARG A 268 -8.72 27.49 11.45
C ARG A 268 -8.62 26.08 10.85
N ARG A 269 -9.45 25.15 11.32
CA ARG A 269 -9.51 23.80 10.77
C ARG A 269 -9.68 23.85 9.25
N ARG A 270 -8.70 23.32 8.53
CA ARG A 270 -8.71 23.24 7.07
C ARG A 270 -9.81 22.27 6.62
N GLN A 271 -10.38 22.52 5.44
CA GLN A 271 -11.37 21.63 4.83
C GLN A 271 -10.78 21.00 3.59
N TRP A 272 -11.15 19.74 3.34
CA TRP A 272 -10.85 19.06 2.08
C TRP A 272 -11.89 19.44 1.04
N LYS A 273 -11.66 20.56 0.35
CA LYS A 273 -12.64 21.12 -0.58
C LYS A 273 -12.94 20.18 -1.75
N ASP A 274 -11.91 19.51 -2.26
CA ASP A 274 -11.98 18.75 -3.51
C ASP A 274 -11.83 17.24 -3.32
N LEU A 275 -11.63 16.75 -2.08
CA LEU A 275 -11.43 15.32 -1.81
C LEU A 275 -12.72 14.56 -2.09
N GLU A 276 -12.68 13.73 -3.12
CA GLU A 276 -13.79 12.86 -3.53
C GLU A 276 -13.60 11.43 -3.08
N ARG A 277 -12.35 10.97 -2.97
CA ARG A 277 -12.06 9.58 -2.62
C ARG A 277 -10.91 9.45 -1.63
N LEU A 278 -11.13 8.64 -0.59
CA LEU A 278 -10.16 8.41 0.49
C LEU A 278 -10.04 6.91 0.80
N ALA A 279 -8.83 6.37 0.73
CA ALA A 279 -8.53 5.02 1.17
C ALA A 279 -7.44 5.04 2.24
N LEU A 280 -7.71 4.40 3.39
CA LEU A 280 -6.80 4.33 4.52
C LEU A 280 -6.75 2.90 5.07
N ASN A 281 -5.74 2.62 5.89
CA ASN A 281 -5.75 1.46 6.76
C ASN A 281 -5.90 1.89 8.22
N PHE A 282 -6.42 1.01 9.06
CA PHE A 282 -6.34 1.15 10.51
C PHE A 282 -5.77 -0.13 11.12
N ASP A 283 -5.12 0.02 12.26
CA ASP A 283 -4.66 -1.12 13.04
C ASP A 283 -5.80 -1.62 13.93
N ASN A 284 -6.14 -2.91 13.82
CA ASN A 284 -7.21 -3.54 14.60
C ASN A 284 -6.70 -4.05 15.96
N THR A 285 -5.38 -4.13 16.14
CA THR A 285 -4.70 -4.68 17.33
C THR A 285 -4.35 -3.63 18.38
N ILE A 286 -5.00 -2.46 18.29
CA ILE A 286 -4.65 -1.18 18.95
C ILE A 286 -3.93 -1.37 20.29
N ARG A 287 -2.59 -1.22 20.20
CA ARG A 287 -1.62 -0.95 21.27
C ARG A 287 -1.52 -2.05 22.34
N ALA A 288 -0.30 -2.46 22.71
CA ALA A 288 0.00 -3.44 23.75
C ALA A 288 -0.69 -3.25 25.14
N HIS A 289 -1.45 -2.17 25.34
CA HIS A 289 -2.14 -1.81 26.57
C HIS A 289 -3.64 -1.47 26.40
N GLU A 290 -4.19 -1.49 25.18
CA GLU A 290 -5.64 -1.36 24.95
C GLU A 290 -6.19 -2.68 24.39
N PRO A 291 -7.45 -3.05 24.72
CA PRO A 291 -8.06 -4.21 24.10
C PRO A 291 -8.17 -3.99 22.60
N ALA A 292 -7.93 -5.04 21.81
CA ALA A 292 -8.13 -4.98 20.37
C ALA A 292 -9.56 -4.53 20.04
N ILE A 293 -9.77 -3.95 18.87
CA ILE A 293 -11.07 -3.39 18.48
C ILE A 293 -12.18 -4.45 18.54
N HIS A 294 -11.88 -5.71 18.22
CA HIS A 294 -12.82 -6.82 18.30
C HIS A 294 -13.19 -7.19 19.75
N ASP A 295 -12.30 -6.95 20.72
CA ASP A 295 -12.54 -7.23 22.14
C ASP A 295 -13.27 -6.09 22.85
N ASN A 296 -13.33 -4.90 22.24
CA ASN A 296 -13.93 -3.72 22.86
C ASN A 296 -14.71 -2.85 21.87
N PRO A 297 -16.05 -3.05 21.78
CA PRO A 297 -16.93 -2.27 20.92
C PRO A 297 -16.85 -0.75 21.13
N LYS A 298 -16.41 -0.29 22.31
CA LYS A 298 -16.26 1.15 22.59
C LYS A 298 -15.10 1.78 21.82
N VAL A 299 -14.04 1.02 21.54
CA VAL A 299 -12.88 1.51 20.78
C VAL A 299 -13.29 1.79 19.35
N LEU A 300 -13.93 0.80 18.69
CA LEU A 300 -14.49 0.96 17.35
C LEU A 300 -15.51 2.10 17.29
N GLY A 301 -16.41 2.17 18.28
CA GLY A 301 -17.39 3.25 18.35
C GLY A 301 -16.76 4.63 18.45
N SER A 302 -15.71 4.78 19.26
CA SER A 302 -14.98 6.05 19.39
C SER A 302 -14.24 6.42 18.10
N PHE A 303 -13.60 5.44 17.47
CA PHE A 303 -12.95 5.59 16.17
C PHE A 303 -13.95 6.05 15.10
N LEU A 304 -15.07 5.35 14.92
CA LEU A 304 -16.11 5.70 13.96
C LEU A 304 -16.72 7.08 14.22
N ALA A 305 -16.86 7.49 15.49
CA ALA A 305 -17.32 8.84 15.82
C ALA A 305 -16.32 9.93 15.41
N ASN A 306 -15.02 9.67 15.53
CA ASN A 306 -13.97 10.59 15.07
C ASN A 306 -13.93 10.66 13.55
N VAL A 307 -14.02 9.52 12.87
CA VAL A 307 -14.12 9.46 11.39
C VAL A 307 -15.30 10.30 10.90
N ALA A 308 -16.51 10.09 11.46
CA ALA A 308 -17.69 10.86 11.10
C ALA A 308 -17.48 12.37 11.28
N ARG A 309 -16.85 12.79 12.38
CA ARG A 309 -16.55 14.21 12.65
C ARG A 309 -15.57 14.83 11.65
N ALA A 310 -14.60 14.06 11.16
CA ALA A 310 -13.63 14.55 10.19
C ALA A 310 -14.24 14.63 8.78
N ILE A 311 -15.09 13.67 8.41
CA ILE A 311 -15.81 13.68 7.12
C ILE A 311 -16.71 14.91 6.99
N GLU A 312 -17.25 15.44 8.09
CA GLU A 312 -17.99 16.72 8.03
C GLU A 312 -17.16 17.84 7.37
N ASP A 313 -15.82 17.80 7.42
CA ASP A 313 -14.92 18.78 6.79
C ASP A 313 -14.46 18.39 5.36
N MET A 314 -15.09 17.36 4.75
CA MET A 314 -14.82 16.83 3.41
C MET A 314 -16.05 16.93 2.48
N PRO A 315 -16.54 18.14 2.12
CA PRO A 315 -17.84 18.33 1.45
C PRO A 315 -18.00 17.60 0.11
N SER A 316 -16.90 17.28 -0.58
CA SER A 316 -16.91 16.61 -1.88
C SER A 316 -16.74 15.09 -1.79
N LEU A 317 -16.60 14.53 -0.58
CA LEU A 317 -16.30 13.11 -0.39
C LEU A 317 -17.46 12.24 -0.90
N ARG A 318 -17.13 11.36 -1.86
CA ARG A 318 -18.05 10.39 -2.46
C ARG A 318 -17.80 8.97 -1.99
N LEU A 319 -16.55 8.64 -1.72
CA LEU A 319 -16.17 7.30 -1.30
C LEU A 319 -15.04 7.37 -0.28
N MET A 320 -15.22 6.65 0.83
CA MET A 320 -14.12 6.36 1.74
C MET A 320 -14.09 4.89 2.10
N GLU A 321 -12.90 4.31 2.12
CA GLU A 321 -12.65 2.96 2.58
C GLU A 321 -11.55 2.95 3.64
N ILE A 322 -11.81 2.25 4.74
CA ILE A 322 -10.83 2.03 5.79
C ILE A 322 -10.74 0.53 6.07
N TRP A 323 -9.55 -0.01 5.85
CA TRP A 323 -9.27 -1.44 5.93
C TRP A 323 -8.50 -1.78 7.20
N ALA A 324 -8.92 -2.81 7.92
CA ALA A 324 -8.11 -3.40 8.98
C ALA A 324 -6.83 -3.97 8.38
N HIS A 325 -5.69 -3.61 8.97
CA HIS A 325 -4.39 -4.12 8.53
C HIS A 325 -4.07 -5.50 9.08
N SER A 326 -4.44 -5.74 10.33
CA SER A 326 -4.07 -6.89 11.13
C SER A 326 -5.29 -7.39 11.90
N GLY A 327 -5.22 -8.62 12.42
CA GLY A 327 -6.31 -9.24 13.16
C GLY A 327 -7.51 -9.61 12.28
N PRO A 328 -8.70 -9.80 12.88
CA PRO A 328 -9.91 -10.15 12.15
C PRO A 328 -10.22 -9.14 11.05
N HIS A 329 -10.67 -9.62 9.90
CA HIS A 329 -10.95 -8.78 8.75
C HIS A 329 -12.06 -7.78 9.07
N CYS A 330 -11.82 -6.51 8.75
CA CYS A 330 -12.81 -5.45 8.88
C CYS A 330 -12.63 -4.39 7.78
N LEU A 331 -13.72 -4.04 7.11
CA LEU A 331 -13.82 -2.98 6.13
C LEU A 331 -14.90 -2.00 6.58
N ILE A 332 -14.54 -0.73 6.67
CA ILE A 332 -15.49 0.37 6.87
C ILE A 332 -15.57 1.14 5.55
N ARG A 333 -16.74 1.13 4.92
CA ARG A 333 -16.99 1.81 3.66
C ARG A 333 -18.08 2.85 3.81
N TYR A 334 -17.79 4.06 3.38
CA TYR A 334 -18.72 5.17 3.26
C TYR A 334 -18.90 5.52 1.79
N GLU A 335 -20.14 5.67 1.35
CA GLU A 335 -20.47 5.99 -0.03
C GLU A 335 -21.58 7.06 -0.10
N VAL A 336 -21.45 7.97 -1.06
CA VAL A 336 -22.45 8.99 -1.36
C VAL A 336 -22.82 8.89 -2.82
N SER A 337 -24.12 8.69 -3.07
CA SER A 337 -24.75 8.82 -4.38
C SER A 337 -25.62 10.08 -4.41
N ASP A 338 -26.27 10.33 -5.55
CA ASP A 338 -27.18 11.47 -5.70
C ASP A 338 -28.42 11.38 -4.79
N SER A 339 -28.77 10.18 -4.32
CA SER A 339 -29.99 9.92 -3.53
C SER A 339 -29.74 9.41 -2.12
N GLU A 340 -28.54 8.90 -1.82
CA GLU A 340 -28.29 8.26 -0.54
C GLU A 340 -26.86 8.47 -0.01
N THR A 341 -26.74 8.31 1.30
CA THR A 341 -25.47 8.19 2.00
C THR A 341 -25.46 6.86 2.74
N LYS A 342 -24.53 5.99 2.36
CA LYS A 342 -24.43 4.61 2.86
C LYS A 342 -23.17 4.42 3.71
N LEU A 343 -23.32 3.78 4.87
CA LEU A 343 -22.22 3.29 5.69
C LEU A 343 -22.31 1.76 5.78
N THR A 344 -21.35 1.05 5.19
CA THR A 344 -21.24 -0.41 5.28
C THR A 344 -20.05 -0.77 6.15
N ILE A 345 -20.25 -1.69 7.10
CA ILE A 345 -19.18 -2.30 7.87
C ILE A 345 -19.23 -3.80 7.61
N VAL A 346 -18.16 -4.34 7.05
CA VAL A 346 -17.99 -5.79 6.87
C VAL A 346 -16.96 -6.25 7.89
N ALA A 347 -17.30 -7.17 8.78
CA ALA A 347 -16.39 -7.63 9.82
C ALA A 347 -16.56 -9.13 10.11
N GLU A 348 -15.52 -9.78 10.62
CA GLU A 348 -15.56 -11.17 11.11
C GLU A 348 -16.10 -11.31 12.54
N PHE A 349 -16.36 -10.18 13.19
CA PHE A 349 -16.85 -10.09 14.56
C PHE A 349 -18.11 -9.24 14.63
N ASP A 350 -18.88 -9.40 15.70
CA ASP A 350 -20.12 -8.67 15.89
C ASP A 350 -19.84 -7.17 16.11
N VAL A 351 -20.48 -6.32 15.29
CA VAL A 351 -20.34 -4.87 15.37
C VAL A 351 -21.64 -4.23 15.85
N GLU A 352 -21.64 -3.74 17.07
CA GLU A 352 -22.75 -2.94 17.62
C GLU A 352 -22.44 -1.44 17.59
N LEU A 353 -23.22 -0.70 16.80
CA LEU A 353 -23.09 0.76 16.73
C LEU A 353 -23.90 1.46 17.82
N SER A 354 -23.21 2.19 18.69
CA SER A 354 -23.88 3.00 19.71
C SER A 354 -24.76 4.09 19.09
N LYS A 355 -25.81 4.51 19.82
CA LYS A 355 -26.67 5.64 19.42
C LYS A 355 -25.89 6.93 19.12
N ALA A 356 -24.77 7.15 19.81
CA ALA A 356 -23.91 8.31 19.60
C ALA A 356 -23.21 8.26 18.24
N VAL A 357 -22.71 7.09 17.84
CA VAL A 357 -22.08 6.86 16.53
C VAL A 357 -23.11 7.05 15.41
N LEU A 358 -24.27 6.41 15.52
CA LEU A 358 -25.36 6.58 14.55
C LEU A 358 -25.81 8.04 14.43
N LYS A 359 -25.90 8.77 15.55
CA LYS A 359 -26.21 10.21 15.53
C LYS A 359 -25.12 11.03 14.83
N ALA A 360 -23.84 10.65 14.95
CA ALA A 360 -22.76 11.33 14.24
C ALA A 360 -22.85 11.11 12.72
N TRP A 361 -23.03 9.87 12.28
CA TRP A 361 -23.16 9.55 10.85
C TRP A 361 -24.43 10.10 10.21
N ARG A 362 -25.54 10.24 10.96
CA ARG A 362 -26.72 10.95 10.47
C ARG A 362 -26.44 12.40 10.13
N ARG A 363 -25.65 13.11 10.95
CA ARG A 363 -25.24 14.49 10.61
C ARG A 363 -24.40 14.54 9.33
N VAL A 364 -23.54 13.53 9.10
CA VAL A 364 -22.77 13.41 7.86
C VAL A 364 -23.72 13.26 6.66
N ALA A 365 -24.68 12.34 6.73
CA ALA A 365 -25.69 12.15 5.68
C ALA A 365 -26.52 13.43 5.43
N ASP A 366 -27.00 14.07 6.50
CA ASP A 366 -27.75 15.33 6.43
C ASP A 366 -26.95 16.44 5.73
N LYS A 367 -25.62 16.48 5.94
CA LYS A 367 -24.72 17.47 5.36
C LYS A 367 -24.40 17.22 3.89
N HIS A 368 -24.23 15.96 3.48
CA HIS A 368 -23.79 15.60 2.13
C HIS A 368 -24.94 15.46 1.13
N THR A 369 -26.03 14.80 1.53
CA THR A 369 -27.16 14.50 0.61
C THR A 369 -28.49 15.05 1.10
N ARG A 370 -28.59 15.43 2.38
CA ARG A 370 -29.87 15.70 3.08
C ARG A 370 -30.81 14.48 3.07
N ALA A 371 -30.30 13.30 2.76
CA ALA A 371 -31.04 12.05 2.76
C ALA A 371 -30.82 11.30 4.08
N SER A 372 -31.65 10.28 4.32
CA SER A 372 -31.45 9.39 5.45
C SER A 372 -30.18 8.56 5.29
N LEU A 373 -29.42 8.41 6.38
CA LEU A 373 -28.33 7.44 6.45
C LEU A 373 -28.86 6.01 6.28
N VAL A 374 -28.40 5.32 5.25
CA VAL A 374 -28.48 3.86 5.14
C VAL A 374 -27.24 3.29 5.80
N TRP A 375 -27.39 2.27 6.65
CA TRP A 375 -26.25 1.60 7.24
C TRP A 375 -26.47 0.10 7.27
N GLU A 376 -25.38 -0.64 7.15
CA GLU A 376 -25.38 -2.09 6.99
C GLU A 376 -24.15 -2.66 7.71
N VAL A 377 -24.35 -3.68 8.54
CA VAL A 377 -23.28 -4.47 9.16
C VAL A 377 -23.40 -5.87 8.61
N LYS A 378 -22.35 -6.36 7.96
CA LYS A 378 -22.28 -7.73 7.42
C LYS A 378 -21.25 -8.53 8.19
N ARG A 379 -21.63 -9.73 8.62
CA ARG A 379 -20.67 -10.72 9.10
C ARG A 379 -20.05 -11.41 7.89
N ARG A 380 -18.72 -11.56 7.87
CA ARG A 380 -18.05 -12.37 6.86
C ARG A 380 -18.43 -13.84 7.10
N GLY A 381 -19.25 -14.41 6.21
CA GLY A 381 -19.78 -15.78 6.33
C GLY A 381 -21.31 -15.89 6.21
N ASP A 382 -22.06 -14.82 6.45
CA ASP A 382 -23.54 -14.82 6.37
C ASP A 382 -24.07 -14.53 4.95
N GLN A 383 -23.20 -14.64 3.94
CA GLN A 383 -23.61 -14.47 2.55
C GLN A 383 -23.92 -15.86 2.00
N GLU A 384 -25.16 -16.31 2.22
CA GLU A 384 -25.69 -17.50 1.58
C GLU A 384 -25.61 -17.31 0.05
N ASP A 385 -25.07 -18.33 -0.64
CA ASP A 385 -25.09 -18.45 -2.09
C ASP A 385 -26.54 -18.33 -2.58
N GLU A 386 -26.95 -17.15 -3.06
CA GLU A 386 -28.12 -17.02 -3.93
C GLU A 386 -27.78 -17.50 -5.36
N GLY A 387 -27.15 -18.68 -5.42
CA GLY A 387 -26.88 -19.43 -6.64
C GLY A 387 -27.84 -20.61 -6.73
N ASP A 388 -29.14 -20.32 -6.89
CA ASP A 388 -30.12 -21.31 -7.32
C ASP A 388 -29.80 -21.70 -8.78
N HIS A 389 -28.85 -22.62 -8.94
CA HIS A 389 -28.76 -23.45 -10.13
C HIS A 389 -29.68 -24.65 -9.92
N GLU A 390 -30.92 -24.50 -10.37
CA GLU A 390 -31.78 -25.63 -10.74
C GLU A 390 -31.10 -26.40 -11.87
N GLU A 391 -30.31 -27.42 -11.53
CA GLU A 391 -29.84 -28.41 -12.48
C GLU A 391 -30.87 -29.56 -12.52
N GLU A 392 -31.94 -29.34 -13.27
CA GLU A 392 -32.77 -30.44 -13.79
C GLU A 392 -32.12 -30.98 -15.06
N GLY A 393 -31.91 -32.30 -15.14
CA GLY A 393 -31.65 -32.94 -16.43
C GLY A 393 -30.91 -34.27 -16.39
N ASP A 394 -31.63 -35.31 -15.97
CA ASP A 394 -31.53 -36.72 -16.32
C ASP A 394 -30.49 -37.12 -17.39
N HIS A 395 -29.58 -38.04 -17.03
CA HIS A 395 -29.15 -39.08 -17.96
C HIS A 395 -28.92 -40.42 -17.25
N GLU A 396 -29.68 -41.41 -17.74
CA GLU A 396 -29.70 -42.80 -17.35
C GLU A 396 -28.45 -43.57 -17.81
N GLU A 397 -28.13 -44.57 -17.00
CA GLU A 397 -27.74 -45.95 -17.32
C GLU A 397 -26.49 -46.34 -18.14
N GLU A 398 -25.79 -47.27 -17.46
CA GLU A 398 -25.19 -48.52 -17.94
C GLU A 398 -23.79 -48.53 -18.56
N GLY A 399 -22.94 -49.37 -17.94
CA GLY A 399 -21.63 -49.75 -18.45
C GLY A 399 -20.84 -50.55 -17.43
N ASP A 400 -21.25 -51.80 -17.20
CA ASP A 400 -20.50 -52.81 -16.46
C ASP A 400 -19.09 -52.98 -17.01
N HIS A 401 -18.07 -52.94 -16.13
CA HIS A 401 -16.81 -53.65 -16.36
C HIS A 401 -16.21 -54.08 -15.02
N GLU A 402 -16.36 -55.38 -14.75
CA GLU A 402 -15.48 -56.15 -13.87
C GLU A 402 -14.09 -56.25 -14.54
N GLU A 403 -13.01 -55.95 -13.81
CA GLU A 403 -11.82 -56.79 -13.88
C GLU A 403 -10.98 -56.67 -12.60
N GLU A 404 -10.73 -57.84 -12.02
CA GLU A 404 -9.96 -58.10 -10.81
C GLU A 404 -8.47 -57.75 -11.01
N GLY A 405 -7.81 -57.35 -9.92
CA GLY A 405 -6.36 -57.14 -9.92
C GLY A 405 -5.85 -56.95 -8.50
N ASP A 406 -5.60 -58.08 -7.83
CA ASP A 406 -4.94 -58.18 -6.53
C ASP A 406 -3.56 -57.50 -6.53
N HIS A 407 -3.35 -56.58 -5.59
CA HIS A 407 -2.01 -56.29 -5.07
C HIS A 407 -2.08 -55.93 -3.59
N GLU A 408 -1.64 -56.88 -2.77
CA GLU A 408 -1.16 -56.65 -1.41
C GLU A 408 0.14 -55.83 -1.49
N GLU A 409 0.22 -54.71 -0.76
CA GLU A 409 1.46 -54.38 -0.05
C GLU A 409 1.18 -53.46 1.16
N GLU A 410 1.63 -53.93 2.31
CA GLU A 410 1.58 -53.29 3.62
C GLU A 410 2.47 -52.04 3.67
N GLY A 411 2.06 -51.01 4.43
CA GLY A 411 2.94 -49.86 4.66
C GLY A 411 2.35 -48.72 5.49
N ASP A 412 2.28 -48.96 6.80
CA ASP A 412 2.51 -48.01 7.90
C ASP A 412 1.74 -46.66 7.96
N HIS A 413 0.82 -46.58 8.92
CA HIS A 413 0.19 -45.35 9.40
C HIS A 413 1.13 -44.61 10.37
N GLY A 414 1.34 -43.31 10.15
CA GLY A 414 1.93 -42.46 11.19
C GLY A 414 2.08 -40.98 10.80
N ASP A 415 1.18 -40.17 11.36
CA ASP A 415 1.20 -38.71 11.51
C ASP A 415 0.92 -37.83 10.28
N GLU A 416 -0.38 -37.72 9.99
CA GLU A 416 -1.02 -36.51 9.48
C GLU A 416 -0.84 -35.38 10.51
N SER A 417 -0.13 -34.32 10.11
CA SER A 417 -0.20 -33.02 10.78
C SER A 417 -0.79 -32.01 9.80
N ASP A 418 -2.12 -32.02 9.75
CA ASP A 418 -2.91 -31.03 9.05
C ASP A 418 -2.83 -29.70 9.81
N HIS A 419 -1.97 -28.82 9.33
CA HIS A 419 -2.12 -27.39 9.51
C HIS A 419 -2.12 -26.73 8.12
N GLU A 420 -3.23 -26.90 7.42
CA GLU A 420 -3.63 -25.96 6.38
C GLU A 420 -4.08 -24.67 7.07
N ASP A 421 -3.19 -23.69 7.12
CA ASP A 421 -3.53 -22.29 7.41
C ASP A 421 -3.16 -21.46 6.18
N GLU A 422 -3.67 -21.88 5.01
CA GLU A 422 -3.55 -21.20 3.73
C GLU A 422 -4.80 -20.33 3.48
N GLY A 423 -4.95 -19.25 4.23
CA GLY A 423 -6.06 -18.30 4.03
C GLY A 423 -5.69 -16.81 4.15
N PHE A 424 -4.49 -16.48 4.64
CA PHE A 424 -4.19 -15.12 5.08
C PHE A 424 -3.46 -14.24 4.05
N LEU A 425 -3.10 -14.75 2.87
CA LEU A 425 -1.96 -14.21 2.11
C LEU A 425 -2.25 -13.62 0.71
N ASP A 426 -3.42 -13.85 0.11
CA ASP A 426 -3.71 -13.37 -1.27
C ASP A 426 -4.26 -11.94 -1.38
N PHE A 427 -4.66 -11.33 -0.26
CA PHE A 427 -5.38 -10.06 -0.25
C PHE A 427 -4.55 -8.82 -0.70
N PRO A 428 -3.24 -8.69 -0.40
CA PRO A 428 -2.49 -7.47 -0.74
C PRO A 428 -2.32 -7.25 -2.25
N LEU A 429 -2.29 -8.31 -3.06
CA LEU A 429 -2.09 -8.23 -4.52
C LEU A 429 -3.34 -7.74 -5.26
N ASN A 430 -4.53 -8.23 -4.88
CA ASN A 430 -5.80 -7.77 -5.45
C ASN A 430 -6.10 -6.31 -5.05
N PHE A 431 -5.74 -5.91 -3.83
CA PHE A 431 -5.75 -4.51 -3.39
C PHE A 431 -4.85 -3.63 -4.30
N MET A 432 -3.63 -4.09 -4.61
CA MET A 432 -2.68 -3.35 -5.46
C MET A 432 -3.15 -3.18 -6.92
N ASN A 433 -3.81 -4.19 -7.50
CA ASN A 433 -4.28 -4.11 -8.90
C ASN A 433 -5.45 -3.12 -9.05
N ASN A 434 -6.35 -3.05 -8.07
CA ASN A 434 -7.49 -2.14 -8.10
C ASN A 434 -7.07 -0.67 -7.87
N LEU A 435 -6.15 -0.42 -6.93
CA LEU A 435 -5.58 0.92 -6.71
C LEU A 435 -4.80 1.46 -7.93
N LYS A 436 -4.06 0.61 -8.65
CA LYS A 436 -3.25 1.01 -9.83
C LYS A 436 -4.06 1.40 -11.06
N LEU A 437 -5.35 1.06 -11.13
CA LEU A 437 -6.19 1.33 -12.31
C LEU A 437 -7.02 2.62 -12.19
N GLY A 438 -6.82 3.43 -11.13
CA GLY A 438 -7.69 4.57 -10.84
C GLY A 438 -9.14 4.17 -10.55
N LYS A 439 -9.41 2.87 -10.46
CA LYS A 439 -10.69 2.29 -10.05
C LYS A 439 -10.64 2.15 -8.53
N LEU A 440 -11.10 3.17 -7.83
CA LEU A 440 -11.63 3.01 -6.46
C LEU A 440 -12.99 2.30 -6.51
N ILE A 441 -13.03 1.19 -7.24
CA ILE A 441 -14.14 0.26 -7.42
C ILE A 441 -13.45 -1.10 -7.39
N PHE A 442 -13.52 -1.78 -6.24
CA PHE A 442 -13.31 -3.22 -6.20
C PHE A 442 -14.34 -3.90 -7.09
N PRO A 443 -14.04 -5.10 -7.61
CA PRO A 443 -15.07 -5.93 -8.16
C PRO A 443 -16.16 -6.21 -7.11
N THR A 444 -17.35 -6.57 -7.56
CA THR A 444 -18.42 -7.02 -6.66
C THR A 444 -17.90 -8.17 -5.78
N LEU A 445 -18.41 -8.29 -4.55
CA LEU A 445 -18.05 -9.35 -3.59
C LEU A 445 -18.10 -10.77 -4.19
N ALA A 446 -18.86 -10.97 -5.27
CA ALA A 446 -18.92 -12.20 -6.07
C ALA A 446 -17.61 -12.57 -6.81
N GLU A 447 -16.67 -11.65 -7.00
CA GLU A 447 -15.37 -11.93 -7.65
C GLU A 447 -14.23 -12.12 -6.63
N LEU A 448 -14.55 -12.21 -5.33
CA LEU A 448 -13.62 -12.52 -4.22
C LEU A 448 -13.82 -13.95 -3.68
N GLN A 449 -14.65 -14.75 -4.35
CA GLN A 449 -14.67 -16.21 -4.32
C GLN A 449 -13.80 -16.72 -5.48
#